data_AF-A0A1B1IDJ3-F1
#
_entry.id   AF-A0A1B1IDJ3-F1
#
_cell.length_a   1.000
_cell.length_b   1.000
_cell.length_c   1.000
_cell.angle_alpha   90.00
_cell.angle_beta   90.00
_cell.angle_gamma   90.00
#
_symmetry.space_group_name_H-M   'P 1'
#
loop_
_entity.id
_entity.type
_entity.pdbx_description
1 polymer ?
#
loop_
_entity_poly.entity_id
_entity_poly.type
_entity_poly.pdbx_seq_one_letter_code
_entity_poly.pdbx_strand_id
1 'polypeptide(L)'
;MEVKAVFFDIDGTLVNDRKSVLKSTKDAIKIVKEQGVLVGVATGRGPFFVKELMEDLDLDFAVTYNGQYIFNKEKVLFASPIAKSSLRQLIAYAKKERKEIALGTEHAVVGSKIMSFGLGSFSQLVSRFIPTVLTRTVSRSFNRMVSKAVPQKEDDLLNLINQPIYQVLMLMTPEESEKAASDFEDLKLTRSNPFAADIINQGNSKLEGIRRVGKEYGFDLNQVMAFGDSDNDLEMLAGVGMSVAMGNGSSSVKEVAKHITASNQQDGIHKALEHFGVLASEKVFVSRDYHFNKVKTFHHMMDERTQEEPQAWDAEGATHRADFKIEELVEFVRAASSSEEEFQNSLASMHEALDKAAEKVEKKTPAKQNLVGQVDALIDTLYFTYGSFVLMGVDPERIFDIVHEANMGKVFPDGKAHFDPVTHKILKPDDWEEKYAPEPVIRQELQRQFKAYERHKERKNKK
;
A
#
# COMPACT_ATOMS: atom_id res chain seq x y z
N MET A 1 -7.84 5.43 -6.50
CA MET A 1 -7.30 4.13 -6.85
C MET A 1 -7.97 3.21 -5.87
N GLU A 2 -9.00 2.51 -6.32
CA GLU A 2 -9.72 1.60 -5.45
C GLU A 2 -8.75 0.49 -4.98
N VAL A 3 -8.42 0.48 -3.69
CA VAL A 3 -7.60 -0.57 -3.08
C VAL A 3 -8.50 -1.78 -2.85
N LYS A 4 -8.22 -2.89 -3.53
CA LYS A 4 -8.97 -4.14 -3.40
C LYS A 4 -8.29 -5.17 -2.50
N ALA A 5 -6.98 -5.04 -2.30
CA ALA A 5 -6.24 -5.88 -1.39
C ALA A 5 -5.12 -5.13 -0.65
N VAL A 6 -4.91 -5.46 0.62
CA VAL A 6 -3.80 -4.99 1.44
C VAL A 6 -2.91 -6.18 1.82
N PHE A 7 -1.61 -6.05 1.56
CA PHE A 7 -0.60 -7.02 1.96
C PHE A 7 0.36 -6.42 2.96
N PHE A 8 0.68 -7.19 3.99
CA PHE A 8 1.69 -6.81 4.97
C PHE A 8 2.84 -7.82 4.99
N ASP A 9 4.08 -7.32 5.05
CA ASP A 9 5.13 -8.14 5.64
C ASP A 9 4.85 -8.37 7.15
N ILE A 10 5.52 -9.36 7.73
CA ILE A 10 5.37 -9.73 9.13
C ILE A 10 6.41 -9.05 10.01
N ASP A 11 7.69 -9.37 9.80
CA ASP A 11 8.74 -9.03 10.76
C ASP A 11 9.16 -7.58 10.53
N GLY A 12 9.08 -6.72 11.55
CA GLY A 12 9.38 -5.30 11.33
C GLY A 12 8.22 -4.50 10.70
N THR A 13 7.11 -5.18 10.37
CA THR A 13 5.89 -4.57 9.80
C THR A 13 4.66 -4.83 10.67
N LEU A 14 4.00 -6.00 10.56
CA LEU A 14 2.86 -6.36 11.44
C LEU A 14 3.28 -6.62 12.88
N VAL A 15 4.44 -7.26 13.05
CA VAL A 15 4.93 -7.75 14.33
C VAL A 15 6.02 -6.81 14.83
N ASN A 16 5.84 -6.36 16.07
CA ASN A 16 6.78 -5.49 16.75
C ASN A 16 7.93 -6.26 17.45
N ASP A 17 8.86 -5.54 18.08
CA ASP A 17 9.99 -6.16 18.80
C ASP A 17 9.58 -7.05 19.99
N ARG A 18 8.32 -6.95 20.44
CA ARG A 18 7.74 -7.80 21.50
C ARG A 18 7.02 -9.01 20.92
N LYS A 19 7.12 -9.24 19.61
CA LYS A 19 6.43 -10.30 18.88
C LYS A 19 4.91 -10.22 18.96
N SER A 20 4.38 -9.01 19.14
CA SER A 20 2.95 -8.78 19.16
C SER A 20 2.52 -7.85 18.03
N VAL A 21 1.28 -8.03 17.59
CA VAL A 21 0.61 -7.09 16.70
C VAL A 21 -0.04 -6.02 17.57
N LEU A 22 0.20 -4.75 17.26
CA LEU A 22 -0.38 -3.64 18.01
C LEU A 22 -1.92 -3.66 17.92
N LYS A 23 -2.59 -3.24 18.99
CA LYS A 23 -4.06 -3.18 19.03
C LYS A 23 -4.63 -2.32 17.90
N SER A 24 -4.01 -1.16 17.67
CA SER A 24 -4.30 -0.25 16.55
C SER A 24 -4.24 -0.93 15.18
N THR A 25 -3.29 -1.85 14.98
CA THR A 25 -3.11 -2.62 13.74
C THR A 25 -4.20 -3.70 13.61
N LYS A 26 -4.56 -4.37 14.70
CA LYS A 26 -5.68 -5.34 14.68
C LYS A 26 -7.01 -4.65 14.33
N ASP A 27 -7.26 -3.50 14.94
CA ASP A 27 -8.47 -2.71 14.71
C ASP A 27 -8.49 -2.15 13.28
N ALA A 28 -7.34 -1.68 12.79
CA ALA A 28 -7.15 -1.26 11.41
C ALA A 28 -7.50 -2.35 10.40
N ILE A 29 -6.93 -3.56 10.55
CA ILE A 29 -7.22 -4.69 9.68
C ILE A 29 -8.72 -4.99 9.65
N LYS A 30 -9.36 -5.01 10.83
CA LYS A 30 -10.80 -5.27 10.92
C LYS A 30 -11.62 -4.25 10.12
N ILE A 31 -11.32 -2.95 10.25
CA ILE A 31 -12.03 -1.89 9.53
C ILE A 31 -11.81 -2.00 8.01
N VAL A 32 -10.57 -2.25 7.59
CA VAL A 32 -10.22 -2.48 6.16
C VAL A 32 -11.06 -3.62 5.59
N LYS A 33 -11.17 -4.73 6.33
CA LYS A 33 -11.98 -5.88 5.94
C LYS A 33 -13.48 -5.58 5.88
N GLU A 34 -14.02 -4.80 6.82
CA GLU A 34 -15.44 -4.40 6.84
C GLU A 34 -15.82 -3.57 5.60
N GLN A 35 -14.84 -2.90 4.96
CA GLN A 35 -15.02 -2.18 3.69
C GLN A 35 -14.97 -3.10 2.46
N GLY A 36 -14.81 -4.42 2.63
CA GLY A 36 -14.74 -5.39 1.54
C GLY A 36 -13.35 -5.51 0.90
N VAL A 37 -12.32 -4.91 1.51
CA VAL A 37 -10.94 -5.03 1.05
C VAL A 37 -10.34 -6.34 1.58
N LEU A 38 -9.71 -7.11 0.69
CA LEU A 38 -9.05 -8.36 1.06
C LEU A 38 -7.74 -8.07 1.81
N VAL A 39 -7.45 -8.83 2.87
CA VAL A 39 -6.25 -8.59 3.68
C VAL A 39 -5.44 -9.87 3.81
N GLY A 40 -4.16 -9.79 3.51
CA GLY A 40 -3.24 -10.91 3.65
C GLY A 40 -1.82 -10.52 4.00
N VAL A 41 -0.94 -11.52 4.08
CA VAL A 41 0.49 -11.33 4.34
C VAL A 41 1.35 -11.79 3.19
N ALA A 42 2.50 -11.13 3.02
CA ALA A 42 3.56 -11.53 2.11
C ALA A 42 4.89 -11.58 2.85
N THR A 43 5.41 -12.78 3.10
CA THR A 43 6.48 -12.99 4.09
C THR A 43 7.50 -14.05 3.65
N GLY A 44 8.72 -13.94 4.19
CA GLY A 44 9.73 -15.01 4.13
C GLY A 44 9.47 -16.15 5.13
N ARG A 45 8.55 -15.96 6.09
CA ARG A 45 8.15 -17.00 7.06
C ARG A 45 7.42 -18.15 6.36
N GLY A 46 7.43 -19.32 7.00
CA GLY A 46 6.73 -20.51 6.52
C GLY A 46 5.27 -20.57 6.95
N PRO A 47 4.46 -21.42 6.30
CA PRO A 47 3.02 -21.53 6.54
C PRO A 47 2.66 -21.88 7.99
N PHE A 48 3.44 -22.74 8.66
CA PHE A 48 3.18 -23.11 10.06
C PHE A 48 3.20 -21.92 11.04
N PHE A 49 4.04 -20.91 10.79
CA PHE A 49 4.10 -19.70 11.62
C PHE A 49 2.93 -18.76 11.32
N VAL A 50 2.51 -18.73 10.05
CA VAL A 50 1.54 -17.77 9.55
C VAL A 50 0.10 -18.21 9.83
N LYS A 51 -0.18 -19.51 9.96
CA LYS A 51 -1.52 -20.03 10.24
C LYS A 51 -2.15 -19.41 11.50
N GLU A 52 -1.41 -19.38 12.61
CA GLU A 52 -1.89 -18.76 13.86
C GLU A 52 -2.17 -17.27 13.68
N LEU A 53 -1.28 -16.55 12.98
CA LEU A 53 -1.46 -15.13 12.69
C LEU A 53 -2.69 -14.86 11.80
N MET A 54 -2.95 -15.72 10.81
CA MET A 54 -4.14 -15.61 9.95
C MET A 54 -5.42 -15.83 10.74
N GLU A 55 -5.44 -16.77 11.68
CA GLU A 55 -6.60 -16.99 12.56
C GLU A 55 -6.80 -15.78 13.49
N ASP A 56 -5.75 -15.31 14.15
CA ASP A 56 -5.78 -14.20 15.11
C ASP A 56 -6.23 -12.86 14.51
N LEU A 57 -5.85 -12.60 13.26
CA LEU A 57 -6.15 -11.36 12.54
C LEU A 57 -7.27 -11.51 11.51
N ASP A 58 -7.86 -12.70 11.41
CA ASP A 58 -8.83 -13.06 10.38
C ASP A 58 -8.33 -12.77 8.95
N LEU A 59 -7.09 -13.10 8.60
CA LEU A 59 -6.55 -12.81 7.26
C LEU A 59 -7.12 -13.75 6.18
N ASP A 60 -7.28 -13.26 4.96
CA ASP A 60 -7.90 -13.99 3.86
C ASP A 60 -6.93 -14.97 3.18
N PHE A 61 -5.66 -14.59 3.02
CA PHE A 61 -4.62 -15.41 2.39
C PHE A 61 -3.21 -15.08 2.89
N ALA A 62 -2.28 -15.99 2.63
CA ALA A 62 -0.87 -15.82 2.92
C ALA A 62 0.02 -16.22 1.74
N VAL A 63 0.95 -15.34 1.40
CA VAL A 63 2.09 -15.57 0.51
C VAL A 63 3.31 -15.83 1.39
N THR A 64 3.73 -17.09 1.49
CA THR A 64 4.81 -17.53 2.41
C THR A 64 6.04 -17.99 1.65
N TYR A 65 7.16 -18.09 2.36
CA TYR A 65 8.47 -18.42 1.78
C TYR A 65 8.77 -17.59 0.53
N ASN A 66 8.53 -16.27 0.61
CA ASN A 66 8.77 -15.33 -0.48
C ASN A 66 8.06 -15.73 -1.79
N GLY A 67 6.84 -16.29 -1.71
CA GLY A 67 6.03 -16.68 -2.88
C GLY A 67 6.14 -18.15 -3.30
N GLN A 68 6.90 -18.97 -2.58
CA GLN A 68 7.01 -20.40 -2.87
C GLN A 68 5.77 -21.19 -2.44
N TYR A 69 5.03 -20.72 -1.42
CA TYR A 69 3.87 -21.41 -0.89
C TYR A 69 2.75 -20.42 -0.55
N ILE A 70 1.60 -20.55 -1.20
CA ILE A 70 0.47 -19.61 -1.11
C ILE A 70 -0.77 -20.40 -0.74
N PHE A 71 -1.49 -19.95 0.27
CA PHE A 71 -2.70 -20.61 0.75
C PHE A 71 -3.71 -19.60 1.29
N ASN A 72 -4.97 -20.02 1.31
CA ASN A 72 -6.04 -19.35 2.04
C ASN A 72 -6.56 -20.30 3.14
N LYS A 73 -7.65 -19.93 3.81
CA LYS A 73 -8.24 -20.75 4.89
C LYS A 73 -8.74 -22.13 4.45
N GLU A 74 -9.01 -22.32 3.16
CA GLU A 74 -9.66 -23.53 2.63
C GLU A 74 -8.68 -24.46 1.92
N LYS A 75 -7.74 -23.89 1.15
CA LYS A 75 -6.88 -24.64 0.23
C LYS A 75 -5.53 -23.98 0.01
N VAL A 76 -4.60 -24.79 -0.49
CA VAL A 76 -3.34 -24.31 -1.07
C VAL A 76 -3.65 -23.77 -2.47
N LEU A 77 -3.29 -22.52 -2.72
CA LEU A 77 -3.46 -21.84 -4.01
C LEU A 77 -2.29 -22.12 -4.94
N PHE A 78 -1.08 -22.22 -4.38
CA PHE A 78 0.15 -22.46 -5.14
C PHE A 78 1.25 -23.03 -4.25
N ALA A 79 2.06 -23.95 -4.78
CA ALA A 79 3.25 -24.47 -4.12
C ALA A 79 4.36 -24.74 -5.14
N SER A 80 5.59 -24.33 -4.84
CA SER A 80 6.78 -24.53 -5.68
C SER A 80 7.93 -25.09 -4.84
N PRO A 81 8.03 -26.42 -4.70
CA PRO A 81 9.15 -27.04 -4.00
C PRO A 81 10.44 -26.89 -4.82
N ILE A 82 11.57 -26.75 -4.12
CA ILE A 82 12.91 -26.69 -4.72
C ILE A 82 13.27 -28.08 -5.24
N ALA A 83 13.86 -28.13 -6.44
CA ALA A 83 14.26 -29.39 -7.07
C ALA A 83 15.27 -30.16 -6.19
N LYS A 84 15.10 -31.48 -6.11
CA LYS A 84 16.00 -32.34 -5.30
C LYS A 84 17.46 -32.26 -5.76
N SER A 85 17.73 -32.00 -7.05
CA SER A 85 19.07 -31.76 -7.57
C SER A 85 19.70 -30.52 -6.94
N SER A 86 19.00 -29.40 -6.94
CA SER A 86 19.46 -28.11 -6.42
C SER A 86 19.60 -28.18 -4.90
N LEU A 87 18.69 -28.87 -4.19
CA LEU A 87 18.83 -29.15 -2.76
C LEU A 87 20.10 -29.93 -2.42
N ARG A 88 20.45 -30.96 -3.20
CA ARG A 88 21.71 -31.70 -3.02
C ARG A 88 22.94 -30.82 -3.26
N GLN A 89 22.90 -29.94 -4.26
CA GLN A 89 23.97 -28.98 -4.52
C GLN A 89 24.11 -27.98 -3.36
N LEU A 90 23.01 -27.46 -2.83
CA LEU A 90 23.03 -26.57 -1.65
C LEU A 90 23.59 -27.26 -0.40
N ILE A 91 23.23 -28.52 -0.15
CA ILE A 91 23.78 -29.31 0.96
C ILE A 91 25.30 -29.50 0.78
N ALA A 92 25.73 -29.88 -0.43
CA ALA A 92 27.15 -30.05 -0.73
C ALA A 92 27.94 -28.74 -0.59
N TYR A 93 27.37 -27.63 -1.06
CA TYR A 93 27.92 -26.28 -0.90
C TYR A 93 28.04 -25.91 0.59
N ALA A 94 26.96 -26.07 1.36
CA ALA A 94 26.96 -25.78 2.78
C ALA A 94 28.03 -26.58 3.54
N LYS A 95 28.18 -27.87 3.22
CA LYS A 95 29.24 -28.71 3.79
C LYS A 95 30.64 -28.20 3.43
N LYS A 96 30.88 -27.90 2.16
CA LYS A 96 32.17 -27.42 1.65
C LYS A 96 32.57 -26.10 2.31
N GLU A 97 31.65 -25.14 2.34
CA GLU A 97 31.87 -23.78 2.86
C GLU A 97 31.62 -23.67 4.38
N ARG A 98 31.35 -24.81 5.04
CA ARG A 98 31.07 -24.92 6.49
C ARG A 98 29.96 -23.98 6.95
N LYS A 99 28.90 -23.90 6.14
CA LYS A 99 27.68 -23.14 6.42
C LYS A 99 26.64 -24.05 7.05
N GLU A 100 25.78 -23.42 7.84
CA GLU A 100 24.64 -24.10 8.43
C GLU A 100 23.39 -23.79 7.61
N ILE A 101 22.55 -24.80 7.36
CA ILE A 101 21.30 -24.64 6.62
C ILE A 101 20.07 -25.08 7.42
N ALA A 102 18.94 -24.45 7.18
CA ALA A 102 17.63 -24.91 7.62
C ALA A 102 16.71 -25.06 6.41
N LEU A 103 15.86 -26.07 6.42
CA LEU A 103 14.97 -26.43 5.32
C LEU A 103 13.54 -26.09 5.73
N GLY A 104 12.91 -25.17 5.01
CA GLY A 104 11.51 -24.79 5.18
C GLY A 104 10.59 -25.79 4.48
N THR A 105 9.70 -26.39 5.26
CA THR A 105 8.66 -27.33 4.80
C THR A 105 7.27 -26.72 5.02
N GLU A 106 6.21 -27.43 4.63
CA GLU A 106 4.85 -26.99 4.97
C GLU A 106 4.59 -26.93 6.49
N HIS A 107 5.20 -27.81 7.27
CA HIS A 107 4.82 -28.00 8.67
C HIS A 107 5.85 -27.45 9.66
N ALA A 108 7.09 -27.23 9.23
CA ALA A 108 8.18 -26.78 10.10
C ALA A 108 9.38 -26.25 9.31
N VAL A 109 10.30 -25.60 10.03
CA VAL A 109 11.70 -25.43 9.60
C VAL A 109 12.55 -26.50 10.28
N VAL A 110 13.27 -27.30 9.50
CA VAL A 110 14.02 -28.48 9.95
C VAL A 110 15.50 -28.40 9.56
N GLY A 111 16.35 -29.24 10.17
CA GLY A 111 17.76 -29.39 9.75
C GLY A 111 18.79 -28.67 10.62
N SER A 112 18.55 -27.42 11.06
CA SER A 112 19.48 -26.69 11.95
C SER A 112 18.89 -26.47 13.34
N LYS A 113 19.62 -26.92 14.37
CA LYS A 113 19.28 -26.67 15.78
C LYS A 113 19.60 -25.22 16.19
N ILE A 114 20.56 -24.57 15.56
CA ILE A 114 20.97 -23.20 15.90
C ILE A 114 20.04 -22.16 15.27
N MET A 115 19.62 -22.37 14.03
CA MET A 115 18.63 -21.50 13.39
C MET A 115 17.21 -21.74 13.93
N SER A 116 16.87 -22.94 14.41
CA SER A 116 15.65 -23.12 15.21
C SER A 116 15.68 -22.31 16.51
N PHE A 117 16.87 -22.07 17.09
CA PHE A 117 17.06 -21.20 18.26
C PHE A 117 16.97 -19.70 17.91
N GLY A 118 17.40 -19.28 16.71
CA GLY A 118 17.29 -17.89 16.23
C GLY A 118 15.89 -17.46 15.81
N LEU A 119 15.03 -18.43 15.47
CA LEU A 119 13.58 -18.25 15.30
C LEU A 119 12.86 -18.20 16.66
N GLY A 120 13.47 -18.77 17.71
CA GLY A 120 13.09 -18.60 19.12
C GLY A 120 13.62 -17.29 19.73
N SER A 121 12.97 -16.82 20.77
CA SER A 121 13.06 -15.48 21.37
C SER A 121 14.42 -15.05 22.00
N PHE A 122 15.54 -15.64 21.61
CA PHE A 122 16.86 -15.36 22.20
C PHE A 122 17.80 -14.53 21.30
N SER A 123 17.60 -14.49 19.98
CA SER A 123 18.49 -13.77 19.05
C SER A 123 18.47 -12.23 19.22
N GLN A 124 17.32 -11.65 19.59
CA GLN A 124 17.18 -10.22 19.86
C GLN A 124 17.61 -9.79 21.28
N LEU A 125 17.73 -10.72 22.23
CA LEU A 125 18.32 -10.37 23.53
C LEU A 125 19.80 -9.98 23.34
N VAL A 126 20.48 -10.65 22.40
CA VAL A 126 21.88 -10.39 22.07
C VAL A 126 22.04 -9.09 21.25
N SER A 127 21.06 -8.71 20.40
CA SER A 127 21.15 -7.46 19.63
C SER A 127 21.08 -6.20 20.49
N ARG A 128 20.44 -6.24 21.67
CA ARG A 128 20.37 -5.11 22.62
C ARG A 128 21.67 -4.82 23.37
N PHE A 129 22.62 -5.76 23.40
CA PHE A 129 23.89 -5.62 24.10
C PHE A 129 25.10 -5.46 23.16
N ILE A 130 24.88 -5.39 21.83
CA ILE A 130 25.97 -5.21 20.86
C ILE A 130 25.92 -3.76 20.34
N PRO A 131 26.90 -2.91 20.71
CA PRO A 131 27.07 -1.59 20.11
C PRO A 131 27.19 -1.73 18.58
N THR A 132 26.55 -0.84 17.83
CA THR A 132 26.50 -0.80 16.35
C THR A 132 27.87 -0.87 15.65
N VAL A 133 28.96 -0.59 16.37
CA VAL A 133 30.35 -0.68 15.88
C VAL A 133 30.90 -2.13 15.90
N LEU A 134 30.32 -3.06 16.65
CA LEU A 134 30.85 -4.43 16.83
C LEU A 134 30.28 -5.50 15.86
N THR A 135 29.29 -5.17 15.04
CA THR A 135 28.55 -6.15 14.19
C THR A 135 29.43 -6.86 13.16
N ARG A 136 30.48 -6.19 12.65
CA ARG A 136 31.42 -6.77 11.68
C ARG A 136 32.37 -7.81 12.26
N THR A 137 32.70 -7.72 13.55
CA THR A 137 33.74 -8.56 14.19
C THR A 137 33.15 -9.77 14.91
N VAL A 138 31.90 -9.67 15.39
CA VAL A 138 31.24 -10.73 16.16
C VAL A 138 30.67 -11.85 15.29
N SER A 139 30.19 -11.55 14.07
CA SER A 139 29.53 -12.55 13.20
C SER A 139 30.44 -13.75 12.84
N ARG A 140 31.72 -13.49 12.55
CA ARG A 140 32.69 -14.55 12.20
C ARG A 140 33.04 -15.45 13.38
N SER A 141 33.23 -14.86 14.56
CA SER A 141 33.64 -15.59 15.77
C SER A 141 32.49 -16.41 16.35
N PHE A 142 31.27 -15.86 16.34
CA PHE A 142 30.06 -16.56 16.78
C PHE A 142 29.74 -17.77 15.89
N ASN A 143 29.75 -17.59 14.56
CA ASN A 143 29.47 -18.67 13.60
C ASN A 143 30.49 -19.83 13.71
N ARG A 144 31.77 -19.52 13.98
CA ARG A 144 32.83 -20.53 14.14
C ARG A 144 32.77 -21.28 15.47
N MET A 145 32.28 -20.63 16.53
CA MET A 145 32.11 -21.24 17.85
C MET A 145 30.88 -22.16 17.88
N VAL A 146 29.79 -21.73 17.25
CA VAL A 146 28.49 -22.42 17.26
C VAL A 146 28.48 -23.64 16.33
N SER A 147 29.06 -23.55 15.13
CA SER A 147 29.22 -24.69 14.21
C SER A 147 30.06 -25.85 14.77
N LYS A 148 30.92 -25.58 15.76
CA LYS A 148 31.69 -26.61 16.48
C LYS A 148 30.90 -27.30 17.60
N ALA A 149 29.86 -26.65 18.13
CA ALA A 149 29.11 -27.15 19.29
C ALA A 149 27.96 -28.10 18.89
N VAL A 150 27.38 -27.95 17.69
CA VAL A 150 26.30 -28.82 17.19
C VAL A 150 26.48 -29.08 15.68
N PRO A 151 27.26 -30.10 15.27
CA PRO A 151 27.50 -30.38 13.87
C PRO A 151 26.24 -30.91 13.17
N GLN A 152 25.89 -30.30 12.04
CA GLN A 152 24.82 -30.75 11.15
C GLN A 152 25.31 -31.95 10.32
N LYS A 153 24.59 -33.08 10.38
CA LYS A 153 24.93 -34.27 9.60
C LYS A 153 24.32 -34.20 8.20
N GLU A 154 25.14 -34.45 7.19
CA GLU A 154 24.72 -34.47 5.80
C GLU A 154 23.63 -35.53 5.54
N ASP A 155 23.77 -36.73 6.09
CA ASP A 155 22.79 -37.80 5.92
C ASP A 155 21.40 -37.41 6.46
N ASP A 156 21.35 -36.67 7.57
CA ASP A 156 20.09 -36.18 8.13
C ASP A 156 19.42 -35.19 7.16
N LEU A 157 20.20 -34.26 6.59
CA LEU A 157 19.71 -33.33 5.57
C LEU A 157 19.24 -34.03 4.29
N LEU A 158 20.00 -35.01 3.82
CA LEU A 158 19.66 -35.81 2.64
C LEU A 158 18.36 -36.61 2.86
N ASN A 159 18.13 -37.08 4.08
CA ASN A 159 16.87 -37.72 4.44
C ASN A 159 15.71 -36.71 4.48
N LEU A 160 15.94 -35.50 5.01
CA LEU A 160 14.92 -34.45 5.10
C LEU A 160 14.45 -33.95 3.73
N ILE A 161 15.32 -33.88 2.72
CA ILE A 161 14.94 -33.44 1.36
C ILE A 161 14.14 -34.50 0.57
N ASN A 162 13.80 -35.64 1.18
CA ASN A 162 12.87 -36.59 0.59
C ASN A 162 11.42 -36.06 0.57
N GLN A 163 11.10 -35.13 1.46
CA GLN A 163 9.84 -34.37 1.45
C GLN A 163 9.99 -33.04 0.67
N PRO A 164 8.89 -32.38 0.28
CA PRO A 164 8.93 -31.07 -0.35
C PRO A 164 9.59 -30.02 0.55
N ILE A 165 10.60 -29.33 0.01
CA ILE A 165 11.25 -28.18 0.65
C ILE A 165 10.93 -26.93 -0.17
N TYR A 166 10.43 -25.89 0.49
CA TYR A 166 9.99 -24.65 -0.13
C TYR A 166 10.92 -23.47 0.14
N GLN A 167 11.89 -23.57 1.04
CA GLN A 167 12.93 -22.54 1.22
C GLN A 167 14.14 -23.17 1.89
N VAL A 168 15.34 -22.72 1.55
CA VAL A 168 16.54 -23.02 2.33
C VAL A 168 17.01 -21.74 2.99
N LEU A 169 17.11 -21.70 4.30
CA LEU A 169 17.78 -20.64 5.03
C LEU A 169 19.23 -21.05 5.20
N MET A 170 20.18 -20.22 4.77
CA MET A 170 21.60 -20.49 4.97
C MET A 170 22.24 -19.34 5.73
N LEU A 171 23.06 -19.65 6.74
CA LEU A 171 23.85 -18.64 7.44
C LEU A 171 24.96 -18.12 6.52
N MET A 172 24.81 -16.90 6.02
CA MET A 172 25.76 -16.26 5.12
C MET A 172 25.72 -14.74 5.24
N THR A 173 26.90 -14.13 5.15
CA THR A 173 27.02 -12.66 5.07
C THR A 173 26.53 -12.16 3.71
N PRO A 174 26.20 -10.86 3.57
CA PRO A 174 25.83 -10.29 2.27
C PRO A 174 26.85 -10.59 1.15
N GLU A 175 28.14 -10.38 1.43
CA GLU A 175 29.25 -10.65 0.50
C GLU A 175 29.34 -12.12 0.09
N GLU A 176 29.00 -13.06 1.00
CA GLU A 176 28.98 -14.49 0.70
C GLU A 176 27.78 -14.87 -0.15
N SER A 177 26.59 -14.31 0.15
CA SER A 177 25.38 -14.54 -0.66
C SER A 177 25.52 -14.04 -2.09
N GLU A 178 26.12 -12.86 -2.28
CA GLU A 178 26.35 -12.29 -3.63
C GLU A 178 27.30 -13.17 -4.45
N LYS A 179 28.37 -13.67 -3.83
CA LYS A 179 29.30 -14.59 -4.49
C LYS A 179 28.67 -15.94 -4.80
N ALA A 180 27.83 -16.45 -3.90
CA ALA A 180 27.14 -17.72 -4.08
C ALA A 180 26.04 -17.66 -5.15
N ALA A 181 25.44 -16.47 -5.38
CA ALA A 181 24.32 -16.34 -6.31
C ALA A 181 24.67 -16.77 -7.74
N SER A 182 25.91 -16.58 -8.20
CA SER A 182 26.36 -17.05 -9.52
C SER A 182 26.50 -18.57 -9.64
N ASP A 183 26.57 -19.29 -8.51
CA ASP A 183 26.73 -20.75 -8.50
C ASP A 183 25.39 -21.48 -8.66
N PHE A 184 24.25 -20.77 -8.55
CA PHE A 184 22.90 -21.34 -8.56
C PHE A 184 21.95 -20.56 -9.49
N GLU A 185 22.08 -20.75 -10.81
CA GLU A 185 21.28 -20.02 -11.81
C GLU A 185 19.75 -20.26 -11.71
N ASP A 186 19.34 -21.42 -11.18
CA ASP A 186 17.94 -21.82 -11.01
C ASP A 186 17.33 -21.36 -9.67
N LEU A 187 18.12 -20.70 -8.82
CA LEU A 187 17.71 -20.25 -7.49
C LEU A 187 17.92 -18.74 -7.30
N LYS A 188 17.07 -18.14 -6.48
CA LYS A 188 17.19 -16.76 -6.03
C LYS A 188 17.60 -16.73 -4.58
N LEU A 189 18.66 -15.97 -4.28
CA LEU A 189 19.08 -15.66 -2.92
C LEU A 189 18.55 -14.27 -2.55
N THR A 190 17.71 -14.19 -1.53
CA THR A 190 17.17 -12.93 -0.99
C THR A 190 17.42 -12.85 0.50
N ARG A 191 17.25 -11.67 1.11
CA ARG A 191 17.63 -11.42 2.50
C ARG A 191 16.62 -10.52 3.19
N SER A 192 16.25 -10.90 4.41
CA SER A 192 15.46 -10.10 5.35
C SER A 192 16.30 -9.58 6.53
N ASN A 193 17.47 -10.17 6.78
CA ASN A 193 18.35 -9.79 7.89
C ASN A 193 19.84 -9.97 7.53
N PRO A 194 20.81 -9.37 8.24
CA PRO A 194 22.24 -9.44 7.90
C PRO A 194 22.95 -10.79 8.11
N PHE A 195 22.29 -11.81 8.66
CA PHE A 195 22.95 -13.04 9.11
C PHE A 195 22.63 -14.27 8.26
N ALA A 196 21.49 -14.28 7.58
CA ALA A 196 21.05 -15.39 6.74
C ALA A 196 20.55 -14.90 5.38
N ALA A 197 20.64 -15.78 4.38
CA ALA A 197 19.93 -15.65 3.12
C ALA A 197 18.82 -16.69 3.01
N ASP A 198 17.70 -16.26 2.45
CA ASP A 198 16.60 -17.11 2.02
C ASP A 198 16.85 -17.52 0.56
N ILE A 199 16.92 -18.82 0.33
CA ILE A 199 17.15 -19.40 -1.00
C ILE A 199 15.84 -20.02 -1.48
N ILE A 200 15.34 -19.54 -2.61
CA ILE A 200 14.05 -19.92 -3.21
C ILE A 200 14.22 -20.24 -4.70
N ASN A 201 13.19 -20.78 -5.36
CA ASN A 201 13.23 -20.99 -6.81
C ASN A 201 13.29 -19.65 -7.56
N GLN A 202 14.07 -19.61 -8.63
CA GLN A 202 14.14 -18.44 -9.52
C GLN A 202 12.73 -18.10 -10.06
N GLY A 203 12.45 -16.80 -10.19
CA GLY A 203 11.15 -16.29 -10.66
C GLY A 203 10.04 -16.26 -9.61
N ASN A 204 10.24 -16.78 -8.40
CA ASN A 204 9.35 -16.55 -7.27
C ASN A 204 9.77 -15.31 -6.47
N SER A 205 8.78 -14.59 -5.96
CA SER A 205 8.94 -13.44 -5.07
C SER A 205 7.63 -13.16 -4.32
N LYS A 206 7.68 -12.27 -3.31
CA LYS A 206 6.48 -11.74 -2.65
C LYS A 206 5.53 -11.11 -3.68
N LEU A 207 6.04 -10.29 -4.60
CA LEU A 207 5.26 -9.64 -5.66
C LEU A 207 4.59 -10.66 -6.59
N GLU A 208 5.34 -11.65 -7.07
CA GLU A 208 4.79 -12.70 -7.93
C GLU A 208 3.72 -13.51 -7.19
N GLY A 209 3.90 -13.76 -5.90
CA GLY A 209 2.89 -14.37 -5.06
C GLY A 209 1.61 -13.53 -4.96
N ILE A 210 1.74 -12.22 -4.71
CA ILE A 210 0.61 -11.28 -4.72
C ILE A 210 -0.11 -11.30 -6.06
N ARG A 211 0.63 -11.30 -7.18
CA ARG A 211 0.05 -11.36 -8.53
C ARG A 211 -0.76 -12.65 -8.75
N ARG A 212 -0.31 -13.78 -8.20
CA ARG A 212 -1.06 -15.05 -8.25
C ARG A 212 -2.34 -15.01 -7.41
N VAL A 213 -2.28 -14.40 -6.23
CA VAL A 213 -3.49 -14.15 -5.42
C VAL A 213 -4.46 -13.25 -6.20
N GLY A 214 -3.98 -12.17 -6.82
CA GLY A 214 -4.82 -11.28 -7.64
C GLY A 214 -5.57 -12.00 -8.77
N LYS A 215 -4.96 -13.00 -9.40
CA LYS A 215 -5.63 -13.85 -10.40
C LYS A 215 -6.78 -14.68 -9.82
N GLU A 216 -6.64 -15.19 -8.59
CA GLU A 216 -7.68 -15.98 -7.92
C GLU A 216 -8.84 -15.09 -7.45
N TYR A 217 -8.53 -13.87 -6.96
CA TYR A 217 -9.50 -12.99 -6.31
C TYR A 217 -9.99 -11.81 -7.17
N GLY A 218 -9.48 -11.68 -8.41
CA GLY A 218 -9.97 -10.68 -9.37
C GLY A 218 -9.48 -9.25 -9.12
N PHE A 219 -8.22 -9.09 -8.70
CA PHE A 219 -7.57 -7.77 -8.59
C PHE A 219 -6.21 -7.72 -9.30
N ASP A 220 -5.84 -6.53 -9.78
CA ASP A 220 -4.55 -6.26 -10.39
C ASP A 220 -3.57 -5.62 -9.39
N LEU A 221 -2.26 -5.65 -9.67
CA LEU A 221 -1.23 -5.10 -8.79
C LEU A 221 -1.42 -3.60 -8.51
N ASN A 222 -2.00 -2.85 -9.46
CA ASN A 222 -2.32 -1.43 -9.27
C ASN A 222 -3.48 -1.17 -8.28
N GLN A 223 -4.21 -2.21 -7.86
CA GLN A 223 -5.26 -2.15 -6.84
C GLN A 223 -4.78 -2.69 -5.48
N VAL A 224 -3.47 -2.92 -5.35
CA VAL A 224 -2.86 -3.45 -4.12
C VAL A 224 -2.18 -2.33 -3.34
N MET A 225 -2.42 -2.31 -2.03
CA MET A 225 -1.58 -1.61 -1.06
C MET A 225 -0.65 -2.61 -0.37
N ALA A 226 0.64 -2.32 -0.25
CA ALA A 226 1.59 -3.19 0.45
C ALA A 226 2.48 -2.45 1.44
N PHE A 227 2.78 -3.11 2.57
CA PHE A 227 3.64 -2.61 3.64
C PHE A 227 4.88 -3.49 3.80
N GLY A 228 6.05 -2.88 3.95
CA GLY A 228 7.31 -3.60 4.16
C GLY A 228 8.40 -2.76 4.80
N ASP A 229 9.50 -3.39 5.18
CA ASP A 229 10.58 -2.77 5.94
C ASP A 229 12.00 -3.18 5.49
N SER A 230 12.15 -4.26 4.71
CA SER A 230 13.46 -4.86 4.42
C SER A 230 13.67 -5.25 2.96
N ASP A 231 14.89 -5.65 2.60
CA ASP A 231 15.30 -5.79 1.18
C ASP A 231 14.49 -6.83 0.40
N ASN A 232 13.93 -7.85 1.05
CA ASN A 232 13.03 -8.82 0.39
C ASN A 232 11.64 -8.24 0.08
N ASP A 233 11.34 -7.02 0.53
CA ASP A 233 10.13 -6.25 0.18
C ASP A 233 10.33 -5.35 -1.05
N LEU A 234 11.56 -5.07 -1.47
CA LEU A 234 11.84 -4.08 -2.54
C LEU A 234 11.03 -4.35 -3.81
N GLU A 235 11.01 -5.60 -4.26
CA GLU A 235 10.27 -6.00 -5.46
C GLU A 235 8.76 -5.82 -5.27
N MET A 236 8.23 -6.16 -4.08
CA MET A 236 6.82 -5.97 -3.74
C MET A 236 6.45 -4.48 -3.72
N LEU A 237 7.21 -3.66 -3.00
CA LEU A 237 6.94 -2.23 -2.83
C LEU A 237 7.10 -1.45 -4.15
N ALA A 238 8.03 -1.85 -5.02
CA ALA A 238 8.17 -1.26 -6.35
C ALA A 238 7.00 -1.62 -7.29
N GLY A 239 6.42 -2.81 -7.12
CA GLY A 239 5.49 -3.41 -8.10
C GLY A 239 4.00 -3.15 -7.86
N VAL A 240 3.60 -2.70 -6.67
CA VAL A 240 2.18 -2.50 -6.31
C VAL A 240 1.68 -1.07 -6.55
N GLY A 241 0.35 -0.92 -6.57
CA GLY A 241 -0.35 0.34 -6.77
C GLY A 241 -0.09 1.37 -5.68
N MET A 242 -0.03 0.94 -4.42
CA MET A 242 0.34 1.78 -3.29
C MET A 242 1.34 1.05 -2.39
N SER A 243 2.50 1.64 -2.14
CA SER A 243 3.54 1.01 -1.32
C SER A 243 3.94 1.88 -0.16
N VAL A 244 4.05 1.27 1.01
CA VAL A 244 4.34 1.94 2.28
C VAL A 244 5.55 1.30 2.93
N ALA A 245 6.61 2.09 3.11
CA ALA A 245 7.76 1.69 3.90
C ALA A 245 7.52 2.03 5.38
N MET A 246 7.81 1.07 6.27
CA MET A 246 7.74 1.30 7.72
C MET A 246 8.86 2.26 8.16
N GLY A 247 8.61 3.05 9.22
CA GLY A 247 9.58 4.02 9.73
C GLY A 247 10.90 3.38 10.21
N ASN A 248 10.84 2.13 10.68
CA ASN A 248 12.01 1.31 11.04
C ASN A 248 12.69 0.62 9.84
N GLY A 249 12.15 0.74 8.64
CA GLY A 249 12.69 0.09 7.44
C GLY A 249 14.00 0.69 6.95
N SER A 250 14.71 -0.08 6.12
CA SER A 250 15.97 0.33 5.49
C SER A 250 15.80 1.54 4.56
N SER A 251 16.90 2.23 4.25
CA SER A 251 16.89 3.33 3.28
C SER A 251 16.44 2.87 1.89
N SER A 252 16.87 1.67 1.48
CA SER A 252 16.52 1.08 0.18
C SER A 252 15.01 0.92 0.00
N VAL A 253 14.27 0.44 1.01
CA VAL A 253 12.81 0.31 0.89
C VAL A 253 12.09 1.66 0.92
N LYS A 254 12.60 2.62 1.69
CA LYS A 254 12.04 3.97 1.79
C LYS A 254 12.17 4.74 0.49
N GLU A 255 13.26 4.54 -0.26
CA GLU A 255 13.48 5.16 -1.58
C GLU A 255 12.52 4.65 -2.65
N VAL A 256 12.06 3.39 -2.55
CA VAL A 256 11.17 2.75 -3.53
C VAL A 256 9.68 2.92 -3.16
N ALA A 257 9.36 3.07 -1.88
CA ALA A 257 7.98 3.20 -1.43
C ALA A 257 7.37 4.56 -1.80
N LYS A 258 6.07 4.56 -2.09
CA LYS A 258 5.32 5.79 -2.38
C LYS A 258 5.05 6.64 -1.15
N HIS A 259 5.13 6.03 0.04
CA HIS A 259 4.96 6.72 1.31
C HIS A 259 5.79 6.05 2.40
N ILE A 260 6.26 6.85 3.36
CA ILE A 260 6.99 6.40 4.54
C ILE A 260 6.12 6.71 5.75
N THR A 261 5.75 5.69 6.51
CA THR A 261 4.94 5.85 7.72
C THR A 261 5.80 5.76 8.99
N ALA A 262 5.17 5.85 10.17
CA ALA A 262 5.83 5.61 11.45
C ALA A 262 6.32 4.16 11.59
N SER A 263 7.08 3.86 12.64
CA SER A 263 7.58 2.50 12.86
C SER A 263 6.47 1.52 13.27
N ASN A 264 6.77 0.22 13.18
CA ASN A 264 5.95 -0.87 13.73
C ASN A 264 5.74 -0.80 15.26
N GLN A 265 6.39 0.15 15.95
CA GLN A 265 6.23 0.44 17.37
C GLN A 265 5.36 1.69 17.64
N GLN A 266 4.98 2.43 16.60
CA GLN A 266 4.36 3.76 16.71
C GLN A 266 3.15 3.90 15.79
N ASP A 267 2.36 2.83 15.71
CA ASP A 267 1.11 2.75 14.96
C ASP A 267 1.27 3.04 13.45
N GLY A 268 2.41 2.70 12.87
CA GLY A 268 2.73 3.01 11.46
C GLY A 268 1.69 2.49 10.46
N ILE A 269 1.20 1.27 10.63
CA ILE A 269 0.14 0.72 9.75
C ILE A 269 -1.15 1.54 9.88
N HIS A 270 -1.58 1.83 11.10
CA HIS A 270 -2.79 2.60 11.35
C HIS A 270 -2.70 4.00 10.72
N LYS A 271 -1.61 4.73 10.99
CA LYS A 271 -1.37 6.08 10.47
C LYS A 271 -1.30 6.13 8.95
N ALA A 272 -0.70 5.12 8.32
CA ALA A 272 -0.64 5.06 6.87
C ALA A 272 -2.04 4.83 6.28
N LEU A 273 -2.80 3.88 6.83
CA LEU A 273 -4.15 3.61 6.36
C LEU A 273 -5.07 4.82 6.59
N GLU A 274 -4.90 5.55 7.68
CA GLU A 274 -5.57 6.83 7.94
C GLU A 274 -5.17 7.92 6.93
N HIS A 275 -3.87 8.09 6.67
CA HIS A 275 -3.33 9.02 5.69
C HIS A 275 -3.90 8.81 4.29
N PHE A 276 -4.09 7.55 3.89
CA PHE A 276 -4.69 7.19 2.60
C PHE A 276 -6.23 7.15 2.60
N GLY A 277 -6.87 7.53 3.69
CA GLY A 277 -8.33 7.52 3.84
C GLY A 277 -8.95 6.12 3.83
N VAL A 278 -8.15 5.09 4.10
CA VAL A 278 -8.61 3.71 4.29
C VAL A 278 -9.17 3.53 5.70
N LEU A 279 -8.54 4.16 6.70
CA LEU A 279 -9.12 4.34 8.03
C LEU A 279 -9.57 5.78 8.21
N ALA A 280 -10.59 5.94 9.05
CA ALA A 280 -10.97 7.23 9.57
C ALA A 280 -10.87 7.14 11.11
N SER A 281 -10.30 8.16 11.75
CA SER A 281 -9.79 8.13 13.13
C SER A 281 -10.83 7.93 14.23
N GLU A 282 -12.10 8.16 13.93
CA GLU A 282 -13.24 7.95 14.83
C GLU A 282 -14.26 6.96 14.22
N LYS A 283 -15.37 6.68 14.90
CA LYS A 283 -16.53 6.04 14.24
C LYS A 283 -17.18 7.06 13.31
N VAL A 284 -16.55 7.28 12.18
CA VAL A 284 -16.96 8.26 11.18
C VAL A 284 -17.92 7.55 10.24
N PHE A 285 -19.07 8.15 9.91
CA PHE A 285 -19.98 7.69 8.86
C PHE A 285 -19.17 7.42 7.58
N VAL A 286 -19.11 6.15 7.17
CA VAL A 286 -18.43 5.72 5.95
C VAL A 286 -19.48 5.47 4.87
N SER A 287 -19.32 6.14 3.73
CA SER A 287 -20.17 5.92 2.56
C SER A 287 -19.66 4.72 1.75
N ARG A 288 -20.53 4.11 0.94
CA ARG A 288 -20.08 3.19 -0.11
C ARG A 288 -19.42 3.92 -1.28
N ASP A 289 -19.63 5.24 -1.37
CA ASP A 289 -18.96 6.10 -2.33
C ASP A 289 -17.52 6.37 -1.87
N TYR A 290 -16.56 5.86 -2.65
CA TYR A 290 -15.14 6.01 -2.41
C TYR A 290 -14.67 7.48 -2.46
N HIS A 291 -15.23 8.29 -3.38
CA HIS A 291 -14.88 9.71 -3.49
C HIS A 291 -15.37 10.49 -2.26
N PHE A 292 -16.56 10.18 -1.76
CA PHE A 292 -17.06 10.77 -0.52
C PHE A 292 -16.11 10.53 0.65
N ASN A 293 -15.67 9.28 0.85
CA ASN A 293 -14.78 8.94 1.95
C ASN A 293 -13.44 9.68 1.87
N LYS A 294 -12.89 9.84 0.65
CA LYS A 294 -11.68 10.63 0.42
C LYS A 294 -11.84 12.09 0.82
N VAL A 295 -12.92 12.75 0.37
CA VAL A 295 -13.19 14.15 0.73
C VAL A 295 -13.45 14.28 2.23
N LYS A 296 -14.05 13.26 2.84
CA LYS A 296 -14.23 13.21 4.29
C LYS A 296 -12.89 13.12 5.03
N THR A 297 -11.97 12.26 4.61
CA THR A 297 -10.60 12.20 5.15
C THR A 297 -9.89 13.54 4.99
N PHE A 298 -10.00 14.18 3.83
CA PHE A 298 -9.45 15.51 3.62
C PHE A 298 -10.00 16.51 4.64
N HIS A 299 -11.33 16.62 4.80
CA HIS A 299 -11.91 17.54 5.78
C HIS A 299 -11.55 17.20 7.22
N HIS A 300 -11.45 15.92 7.57
CA HIS A 300 -10.96 15.52 8.89
C HIS A 300 -9.53 16.00 9.14
N MET A 301 -8.65 15.84 8.15
CA MET A 301 -7.24 16.22 8.23
C MET A 301 -7.03 17.74 8.21
N MET A 302 -7.82 18.46 7.42
CA MET A 302 -7.66 19.90 7.23
C MET A 302 -8.42 20.71 8.28
N ASP A 303 -9.64 20.32 8.61
CA ASP A 303 -10.55 21.08 9.47
C ASP A 303 -10.61 20.52 10.91
N GLU A 304 -9.88 19.45 11.21
CA GLU A 304 -9.87 18.71 12.48
C GLU A 304 -11.25 18.14 12.90
N ARG A 305 -12.29 18.29 12.08
CA ARG A 305 -13.66 17.82 12.37
C ARG A 305 -14.44 17.45 11.11
N THR A 306 -15.33 16.46 11.24
CA THR A 306 -16.34 16.11 10.23
C THR A 306 -17.72 16.04 10.86
N GLN A 307 -18.76 16.11 10.03
CA GLN A 307 -20.15 15.98 10.47
C GLN A 307 -20.64 14.55 10.25
N GLU A 308 -21.14 13.92 11.32
CA GLU A 308 -21.53 12.50 11.33
C GLU A 308 -23.03 12.29 11.16
N GLU A 309 -23.82 13.24 11.64
CA GLU A 309 -25.27 13.24 11.50
C GLU A 309 -25.71 14.20 10.41
N PRO A 310 -26.69 13.84 9.55
CA PRO A 310 -27.18 14.74 8.52
C PRO A 310 -27.69 16.06 9.09
N GLN A 311 -27.08 17.17 8.67
CA GLN A 311 -27.42 18.52 9.14
C GLN A 311 -27.59 19.45 7.94
N ALA A 312 -28.62 20.31 8.00
CA ALA A 312 -28.80 21.37 7.01
C ALA A 312 -27.81 22.51 7.28
N TRP A 313 -27.23 23.05 6.21
CA TRP A 313 -26.49 24.30 6.28
C TRP A 313 -27.41 25.46 6.68
N ASP A 314 -26.86 26.42 7.42
CA ASP A 314 -27.43 27.76 7.52
C ASP A 314 -27.14 28.56 6.23
N ALA A 315 -27.65 29.79 6.16
CA ALA A 315 -27.52 30.63 4.97
C ALA A 315 -26.07 31.01 4.68
N GLU A 316 -25.29 31.34 5.72
CA GLU A 316 -23.89 31.75 5.58
C GLU A 316 -23.03 30.59 5.07
N GLY A 317 -23.12 29.42 5.70
CA GLY A 317 -22.38 28.24 5.28
C GLY A 317 -22.78 27.78 3.88
N ALA A 318 -24.07 27.78 3.56
CA ALA A 318 -24.54 27.45 2.20
C ALA A 318 -23.99 28.43 1.15
N THR A 319 -23.89 29.72 1.48
CA THR A 319 -23.35 30.77 0.60
C THR A 319 -21.86 30.55 0.36
N HIS A 320 -21.05 30.39 1.41
CA HIS A 320 -19.62 30.09 1.26
C HIS A 320 -19.39 28.82 0.44
N ARG A 321 -20.20 27.76 0.65
CA ARG A 321 -20.11 26.54 -0.15
C ARG A 321 -20.54 26.74 -1.60
N ALA A 322 -21.36 27.74 -1.92
CA ALA A 322 -21.74 28.09 -3.28
C ALA A 322 -20.64 28.91 -3.96
N ASP A 323 -20.03 29.86 -3.27
CA ASP A 323 -18.96 30.72 -3.79
C ASP A 323 -17.78 29.89 -4.31
N PHE A 324 -17.35 28.86 -3.56
CA PHE A 324 -16.33 27.93 -4.04
C PHE A 324 -16.69 27.28 -5.37
N LYS A 325 -17.97 26.95 -5.61
CA LYS A 325 -18.41 26.36 -6.87
C LYS A 325 -18.46 27.38 -7.99
N ILE A 326 -18.80 28.63 -7.68
CA ILE A 326 -18.82 29.72 -8.66
C ILE A 326 -17.40 29.98 -9.19
N GLU A 327 -16.38 29.99 -8.33
CA GLU A 327 -14.97 30.09 -8.74
C GLU A 327 -14.62 29.01 -9.78
N GLU A 328 -14.92 27.74 -9.50
CA GLU A 328 -14.67 26.62 -10.42
C GLU A 328 -15.48 26.73 -11.73
N LEU A 329 -16.71 27.26 -11.69
CA LEU A 329 -17.51 27.50 -12.91
C LEU A 329 -16.90 28.60 -13.78
N VAL A 330 -16.40 29.68 -13.18
CA VAL A 330 -15.68 30.74 -13.89
C VAL A 330 -14.40 30.18 -14.52
N GLU A 331 -13.64 29.38 -13.77
CA GLU A 331 -12.43 28.73 -14.26
C GLU A 331 -12.72 27.76 -15.41
N PHE A 332 -13.80 26.98 -15.32
CA PHE A 332 -14.23 26.09 -16.39
C PHE A 332 -14.54 26.85 -17.68
N VAL A 333 -15.32 27.93 -17.61
CA VAL A 333 -15.63 28.78 -18.77
C VAL A 333 -14.37 29.45 -19.31
N ARG A 334 -13.47 29.88 -18.41
CA ARG A 334 -12.18 30.46 -18.78
C ARG A 334 -11.33 29.47 -19.56
N ALA A 335 -11.23 28.23 -19.10
CA ALA A 335 -10.48 27.16 -19.74
C ALA A 335 -11.08 26.73 -21.09
N ALA A 336 -12.38 26.94 -21.29
CA ALA A 336 -13.08 26.65 -22.54
C ALA A 336 -12.98 27.77 -23.59
N SER A 337 -12.66 29.00 -23.17
CA SER A 337 -12.65 30.18 -24.05
C SER A 337 -11.34 30.28 -24.85
N SER A 338 -11.44 30.62 -26.13
CA SER A 338 -10.28 30.78 -27.03
C SER A 338 -9.66 32.19 -27.00
N SER A 339 -10.36 33.16 -26.39
CA SER A 339 -9.94 34.55 -26.29
C SER A 339 -10.50 35.24 -25.05
N GLU A 340 -9.93 36.40 -24.70
CA GLU A 340 -10.45 37.23 -23.61
C GLU A 340 -11.86 37.74 -23.90
N GLU A 341 -12.14 38.14 -25.13
CA GLU A 341 -13.47 38.63 -25.54
C GLU A 341 -14.55 37.54 -25.40
N GLU A 342 -14.26 36.32 -25.84
CA GLU A 342 -15.16 35.17 -25.68
C GLU A 342 -15.41 34.85 -24.22
N PHE A 343 -14.37 34.90 -23.38
CA PHE A 343 -14.49 34.70 -21.94
C PHE A 343 -15.38 35.77 -21.29
N GLN A 344 -15.17 37.05 -21.60
CA GLN A 344 -15.97 38.14 -21.03
C GLN A 344 -17.44 38.05 -21.46
N ASN A 345 -17.72 37.69 -22.72
CA ASN A 345 -19.09 37.47 -23.21
C ASN A 345 -19.76 36.27 -22.52
N SER A 346 -19.01 35.19 -22.30
CA SER A 346 -19.50 34.00 -21.59
C SER A 346 -19.77 34.30 -20.11
N LEU A 347 -18.91 35.09 -19.47
CA LEU A 347 -19.06 35.53 -18.08
C LEU A 347 -20.31 36.42 -17.92
N ALA A 348 -20.54 37.36 -18.83
CA ALA A 348 -21.76 38.18 -18.84
C ALA A 348 -23.02 37.31 -18.99
N SER A 349 -22.98 36.30 -19.87
CA SER A 349 -24.08 35.35 -20.05
C SER A 349 -24.33 34.52 -18.78
N MET A 350 -23.27 34.20 -18.03
CA MET A 350 -23.38 33.47 -16.77
C MET A 350 -24.03 34.31 -15.66
N HIS A 351 -23.72 35.62 -15.57
CA HIS A 351 -24.43 36.52 -14.67
C HIS A 351 -25.94 36.58 -14.99
N GLU A 352 -26.30 36.74 -16.27
CA GLU A 352 -27.72 36.72 -16.65
C GLU A 352 -28.41 35.39 -16.32
N ALA A 353 -27.69 34.27 -16.47
CA ALA A 353 -28.22 32.95 -16.14
C ALA A 353 -28.46 32.80 -14.63
N LEU A 354 -27.58 33.37 -13.80
CA LEU A 354 -27.75 33.42 -12.35
C LEU A 354 -28.98 34.24 -11.96
N ASP A 355 -29.16 35.43 -12.54
CA ASP A 355 -30.33 36.28 -12.29
C ASP A 355 -31.63 35.56 -12.67
N LYS A 356 -31.67 34.93 -13.84
CA LYS A 356 -32.82 34.11 -14.29
C LYS A 356 -33.09 32.94 -13.35
N ALA A 357 -32.04 32.30 -12.82
CA ALA A 357 -32.18 31.21 -11.85
C ALA A 357 -32.74 31.71 -10.51
N ALA A 358 -32.25 32.86 -10.01
CA ALA A 358 -32.75 33.49 -8.79
C ALA A 358 -34.26 33.77 -8.89
N GLU A 359 -34.70 34.46 -9.95
CA GLU A 359 -36.12 34.76 -10.16
C GLU A 359 -36.99 33.49 -10.21
N LYS A 360 -36.48 32.42 -10.84
CA LYS A 360 -37.20 31.15 -10.99
C LYS A 360 -37.35 30.42 -9.66
N VAL A 361 -36.31 30.42 -8.83
CA VAL A 361 -36.30 29.74 -7.52
C VAL A 361 -37.18 30.49 -6.52
N GLU A 362 -37.08 31.82 -6.48
CA GLU A 362 -37.90 32.67 -5.60
C GLU A 362 -39.41 32.45 -5.80
N LYS A 363 -39.86 32.24 -7.04
CA LYS A 363 -41.28 32.01 -7.37
C LYS A 363 -41.78 30.63 -6.97
N LYS A 364 -40.91 29.63 -6.82
CA LYS A 364 -41.31 28.23 -6.61
C LYS A 364 -41.54 27.87 -5.16
N THR A 365 -40.65 28.31 -4.27
CA THR A 365 -40.65 27.87 -2.87
C THR A 365 -40.18 28.99 -1.95
N PRO A 366 -40.87 29.25 -0.83
CA PRO A 366 -40.42 30.24 0.14
C PRO A 366 -39.10 29.79 0.80
N ALA A 367 -38.24 30.76 1.11
CA ALA A 367 -36.98 30.50 1.80
C ALA A 367 -37.22 29.93 3.19
N LYS A 368 -36.70 28.72 3.43
CA LYS A 368 -36.67 28.06 4.74
C LYS A 368 -35.53 27.04 4.77
N GLN A 369 -34.98 26.78 5.94
CA GLN A 369 -33.98 25.73 6.09
C GLN A 369 -34.63 24.37 5.80
N ASN A 370 -34.11 23.66 4.80
CA ASN A 370 -34.67 22.41 4.32
C ASN A 370 -33.55 21.47 3.86
N LEU A 371 -33.19 20.49 4.70
CA LEU A 371 -32.14 19.52 4.39
C LEU A 371 -32.43 18.76 3.08
N VAL A 372 -33.68 18.36 2.85
CA VAL A 372 -34.04 17.61 1.63
C VAL A 372 -33.78 18.46 0.38
N GLY A 373 -34.18 19.73 0.38
CA GLY A 373 -33.94 20.63 -0.74
C GLY A 373 -32.45 20.95 -0.95
N GLN A 374 -31.67 21.04 0.13
CA GLN A 374 -30.22 21.21 0.03
C GLN A 374 -29.54 19.98 -0.57
N VAL A 375 -29.91 18.77 -0.13
CA VAL A 375 -29.37 17.51 -0.68
C VAL A 375 -29.74 17.33 -2.15
N ASP A 376 -31.01 17.60 -2.51
CA ASP A 376 -31.51 17.55 -3.89
C ASP A 376 -30.68 18.46 -4.82
N ALA A 377 -30.50 19.73 -4.43
CA ALA A 377 -29.70 20.68 -5.21
C ALA A 377 -28.22 20.29 -5.33
N LEU A 378 -27.61 19.73 -4.27
CA LEU A 378 -26.22 19.27 -4.30
C LEU A 378 -26.04 18.03 -5.18
N ILE A 379 -26.99 17.09 -5.15
CA ILE A 379 -26.97 15.91 -6.01
C ILE A 379 -27.23 16.28 -7.47
N ASP A 380 -28.16 17.20 -7.75
CA ASP A 380 -28.37 17.73 -9.10
C ASP A 380 -27.08 18.37 -9.64
N THR A 381 -26.40 19.17 -8.83
CA THR A 381 -25.11 19.76 -9.19
C THR A 381 -24.09 18.67 -9.54
N LEU A 382 -23.95 17.65 -8.68
CA LEU A 382 -23.05 16.52 -8.92
C LEU A 382 -23.39 15.77 -10.21
N TYR A 383 -24.68 15.53 -10.45
CA TYR A 383 -25.18 14.86 -11.66
C TYR A 383 -24.83 15.65 -12.92
N PHE A 384 -25.05 16.98 -12.91
CA PHE A 384 -24.66 17.83 -14.04
C PHE A 384 -23.14 17.89 -14.24
N THR A 385 -22.35 17.89 -13.16
CA THR A 385 -20.88 17.79 -13.26
C THR A 385 -20.44 16.49 -13.93
N TYR A 386 -21.00 15.34 -13.52
CA TYR A 386 -20.73 14.06 -14.20
C TYR A 386 -21.22 14.07 -15.65
N GLY A 387 -22.38 14.69 -15.91
CA GLY A 387 -22.89 14.91 -17.26
C GLY A 387 -21.89 15.63 -18.16
N SER A 388 -21.22 16.68 -17.65
CA SER A 388 -20.16 17.39 -18.38
C SER A 388 -19.00 16.46 -18.74
N PHE A 389 -18.50 15.65 -17.80
CA PHE A 389 -17.44 14.67 -18.07
C PHE A 389 -17.86 13.63 -19.12
N VAL A 390 -19.10 13.12 -19.02
CA VAL A 390 -19.67 12.17 -19.99
C VAL A 390 -19.72 12.80 -21.38
N LEU A 391 -20.18 14.05 -21.50
CA LEU A 391 -20.25 14.77 -22.77
C LEU A 391 -18.86 15.13 -23.33
N MET A 392 -17.87 15.32 -22.47
CA MET A 392 -16.46 15.48 -22.85
C MET A 392 -15.80 14.16 -23.26
N GLY A 393 -16.39 13.01 -22.92
CA GLY A 393 -15.79 11.69 -23.11
C GLY A 393 -14.57 11.45 -22.20
N VAL A 394 -14.55 12.09 -21.03
CA VAL A 394 -13.48 12.00 -20.04
C VAL A 394 -13.99 11.20 -18.83
N ASP A 395 -13.25 10.18 -18.43
CA ASP A 395 -13.51 9.44 -17.20
C ASP A 395 -12.86 10.17 -16.01
N PRO A 396 -13.65 10.67 -15.04
CA PRO A 396 -13.13 11.48 -13.95
C PRO A 396 -12.50 10.65 -12.82
N GLU A 397 -12.65 9.32 -12.77
CA GLU A 397 -12.26 8.52 -11.60
C GLU A 397 -10.78 8.71 -11.21
N ARG A 398 -9.86 8.46 -12.15
CA ARG A 398 -8.41 8.63 -11.86
C ARG A 398 -8.03 10.10 -11.72
N ILE A 399 -8.71 11.01 -12.41
CA ILE A 399 -8.45 12.45 -12.31
C ILE A 399 -8.80 12.97 -10.91
N PHE A 400 -9.92 12.51 -10.35
CA PHE A 400 -10.31 12.79 -8.98
C PHE A 400 -9.24 12.35 -7.99
N ASP A 401 -8.66 11.15 -8.17
CA ASP A 401 -7.57 10.69 -7.31
C ASP A 401 -6.36 11.61 -7.36
N ILE A 402 -5.97 12.05 -8.55
CA ILE A 402 -4.81 12.93 -8.75
C ILE A 402 -5.05 14.26 -8.02
N VAL A 403 -6.24 14.84 -8.14
CA VAL A 403 -6.61 16.08 -7.45
C VAL A 403 -6.69 15.87 -5.93
N HIS A 404 -7.18 14.71 -5.48
CA HIS A 404 -7.21 14.38 -4.06
C HIS A 404 -5.79 14.21 -3.49
N GLU A 405 -4.91 13.48 -4.19
CA GLU A 405 -3.49 13.33 -3.85
C GLU A 405 -2.81 14.72 -3.75
N ALA A 406 -3.08 15.61 -4.71
CA ALA A 406 -2.59 16.99 -4.70
C ALA A 406 -3.07 17.78 -3.47
N ASN A 407 -4.36 17.67 -3.14
CA ASN A 407 -4.94 18.32 -1.96
C ASN A 407 -4.38 17.77 -0.65
N MET A 408 -4.17 16.45 -0.55
CA MET A 408 -3.54 15.82 0.61
C MET A 408 -2.05 16.18 0.75
N GLY A 409 -1.37 16.47 -0.37
CA GLY A 409 0.00 16.98 -0.37
C GLY A 409 0.18 18.33 0.34
N LYS A 410 -0.91 19.06 0.65
CA LYS A 410 -0.87 20.34 1.38
C LYS A 410 -0.63 20.18 2.90
N VAL A 411 -0.56 18.94 3.39
CA VAL A 411 -0.17 18.67 4.78
C VAL A 411 1.33 18.93 4.95
N PHE A 412 1.68 19.79 5.91
CA PHE A 412 3.06 20.16 6.20
C PHE A 412 3.82 19.02 6.92
N PRO A 413 5.16 19.07 7.01
CA PRO A 413 5.96 18.03 7.67
C PRO A 413 5.62 17.78 9.15
N ASP A 414 4.93 18.72 9.80
CA ASP A 414 4.40 18.58 11.16
C ASP A 414 3.09 17.77 11.23
N GLY A 415 2.58 17.32 10.08
CA GLY A 415 1.35 16.54 9.95
C GLY A 415 0.08 17.38 9.94
N LYS A 416 0.17 18.71 9.82
CA LYS A 416 -0.99 19.62 9.87
C LYS A 416 -1.15 20.46 8.61
N ALA A 417 -2.38 20.92 8.38
CA ALA A 417 -2.66 21.97 7.42
C ALA A 417 -2.28 23.34 8.00
N HIS A 418 -1.68 24.21 7.20
CA HIS A 418 -1.44 25.60 7.57
C HIS A 418 -2.34 26.49 6.73
N PHE A 419 -2.86 27.57 7.32
CA PHE A 419 -3.83 28.45 6.68
C PHE A 419 -3.28 29.86 6.54
N ASP A 420 -3.57 30.49 5.41
CA ASP A 420 -3.32 31.92 5.23
C ASP A 420 -4.16 32.72 6.25
N PRO A 421 -3.56 33.64 7.02
CA PRO A 421 -4.26 34.31 8.12
C PRO A 421 -5.35 35.30 7.67
N VAL A 422 -5.41 35.65 6.37
CA VAL A 422 -6.35 36.63 5.83
C VAL A 422 -7.44 35.95 5.02
N THR A 423 -7.05 35.09 4.09
CA THR A 423 -7.95 34.42 3.14
C THR A 423 -8.48 33.09 3.66
N HIS A 424 -7.86 32.55 4.73
CA HIS A 424 -8.15 31.22 5.26
C HIS A 424 -8.01 30.09 4.22
N LYS A 425 -7.27 30.34 3.12
CA LYS A 425 -6.92 29.31 2.14
C LYS A 425 -5.79 28.45 2.71
N ILE A 426 -5.84 27.15 2.42
CA ILE A 426 -4.79 26.20 2.81
C ILE A 426 -3.50 26.53 2.05
N LEU A 427 -2.40 26.68 2.79
CA LEU A 427 -1.07 26.94 2.25
C LEU A 427 -0.44 25.68 1.64
N LYS A 428 0.49 25.88 0.71
CA LYS A 428 1.25 24.80 0.07
C LYS A 428 2.67 24.73 0.67
N PRO A 429 3.20 23.54 0.99
CA PRO A 429 4.62 23.35 1.31
C PRO A 429 5.55 23.74 0.14
N ASP A 430 6.82 24.02 0.44
CA ASP A 430 7.80 24.50 -0.56
C ASP A 430 8.03 23.51 -1.72
N ASP A 431 7.96 22.21 -1.45
CA ASP A 431 8.16 21.14 -2.43
C ASP A 431 6.85 20.66 -3.09
N TRP A 432 5.72 21.32 -2.80
CA TRP A 432 4.41 20.87 -3.24
C TRP A 432 4.25 20.87 -4.76
N GLU A 433 4.72 21.94 -5.41
CA GLU A 433 4.56 22.11 -6.86
C GLU A 433 5.35 21.04 -7.63
N GLU A 434 6.53 20.65 -7.15
CA GLU A 434 7.35 19.61 -7.77
C GLU A 434 6.74 18.22 -7.60
N LYS A 435 6.18 17.94 -6.41
CA LYS A 435 5.75 16.58 -6.03
C LYS A 435 4.29 16.28 -6.27
N TYR A 436 3.42 17.27 -6.14
CA TYR A 436 1.98 17.08 -5.99
C TYR A 436 1.13 17.93 -6.96
N ALA A 437 1.74 18.78 -7.80
CA ALA A 437 0.99 19.53 -8.80
C ALA A 437 0.19 18.58 -9.71
N PRO A 438 -1.14 18.73 -9.81
CA PRO A 438 -1.98 17.75 -10.49
C PRO A 438 -1.91 17.86 -12.03
N GLU A 439 -1.62 19.03 -12.59
CA GLU A 439 -1.76 19.33 -14.02
C GLU A 439 -0.89 18.43 -14.92
N PRO A 440 0.40 18.17 -14.62
CA PRO A 440 1.22 17.27 -15.41
C PRO A 440 0.66 15.85 -15.43
N VAL A 441 0.14 15.38 -14.29
CA VAL A 441 -0.38 14.02 -14.13
C VAL A 441 -1.75 13.87 -14.80
N ILE A 442 -2.63 14.88 -14.66
CA ILE A 442 -3.90 14.95 -15.39
C ILE A 442 -3.67 14.89 -16.90
N ARG A 443 -2.67 15.62 -17.42
CA ARG A 443 -2.32 15.58 -18.86
C ARG A 443 -1.93 14.17 -19.31
N GLN A 444 -1.14 13.45 -18.51
CA GLN A 444 -0.76 12.07 -18.83
C GLN A 444 -1.97 11.13 -18.81
N GLU A 445 -2.86 11.29 -17.83
CA GLU A 445 -4.08 10.49 -17.71
C GLU A 445 -5.03 10.73 -18.89
N LEU A 446 -5.25 11.98 -19.30
CA LEU A 446 -6.04 12.31 -20.49
C LEU A 446 -5.43 11.70 -21.77
N GLN A 447 -4.10 11.74 -21.92
CA GLN A 447 -3.43 11.06 -23.04
C GLN A 447 -3.61 9.55 -23.01
N ARG A 448 -3.64 8.94 -21.81
CA ARG A 448 -3.92 7.50 -21.64
C ARG A 448 -5.34 7.16 -22.12
N GLN A 449 -6.34 7.94 -21.68
CA GLN A 449 -7.73 7.76 -22.10
C GLN A 449 -7.89 7.93 -23.61
N PHE A 450 -7.27 8.96 -24.20
CA PHE A 450 -7.27 9.18 -25.65
C PHE A 450 -6.68 7.98 -26.42
N LYS A 451 -5.53 7.46 -25.99
CA LYS A 451 -4.91 6.27 -26.60
C LYS A 451 -5.79 5.02 -26.46
N ALA A 452 -6.48 4.86 -25.33
CA ALA A 452 -7.40 3.74 -25.12
C ALA A 452 -8.60 3.81 -26.08
N TYR A 453 -9.16 5.00 -26.27
CA TYR A 453 -10.23 5.25 -27.24
C TYR A 453 -9.79 4.93 -28.68
N GLU A 454 -8.65 5.44 -29.13
CA GLU A 454 -8.15 5.20 -30.50
C GLU A 454 -7.93 3.69 -30.75
N ARG A 455 -7.35 2.96 -29.78
CA ARG A 455 -7.22 1.49 -29.87
C ARG A 455 -8.56 0.77 -29.99
N HIS A 456 -9.58 1.23 -29.28
CA HIS A 456 -10.92 0.65 -29.35
C HIS A 456 -11.57 0.92 -30.72
N LYS A 457 -11.43 2.13 -31.23
CA LYS A 457 -11.91 2.54 -32.56
C LYS A 457 -11.25 1.71 -33.68
N GLU A 458 -9.93 1.53 -33.64
CA GLU A 458 -9.21 0.68 -34.60
C GLU A 458 -9.68 -0.78 -34.58
N ARG A 459 -9.94 -1.34 -33.39
CA ARG A 459 -10.45 -2.72 -33.24
C ARG A 459 -11.86 -2.86 -33.82
N LYS A 460 -12.70 -1.84 -33.66
CA LYS A 460 -14.05 -1.83 -34.22
C LYS A 460 -14.06 -1.72 -35.73
N ASN A 461 -13.08 -1.03 -36.33
CA ASN A 461 -12.95 -0.91 -37.78
C ASN A 461 -12.32 -2.15 -38.45
N LYS A 462 -11.71 -3.06 -37.67
CA LYS A 462 -11.11 -4.33 -38.13
C LYS A 462 -12.06 -5.53 -38.01
N LYS A 463 -13.22 -5.36 -37.37
CA LYS A 463 -14.32 -6.34 -37.29
C LYS A 463 -15.43 -5.91 -38.22
#